data_AF-A0A1R1MF30-F1
#
_entry.id   AF-A0A1R1MF30-F1
#
_cell.length_a   1.000
_cell.length_b   1.000
_cell.length_c   1.000
_cell.angle_alpha   90.00
_cell.angle_beta   90.00
_cell.angle_gamma   90.00
#
_symmetry.space_group_name_H-M   'P 1'
#
loop_
_entity.id
_entity.type
_entity.pdbx_description
1 polymer ?
#
loop_
_entity_poly.entity_id
_entity_poly.type
_entity_poly.pdbx_seq_one_letter_code
_entity_poly.pdbx_strand_id
1 'polypeptide(L)'
;MNQAYAEPSGLTAKRVAPPSVDPVTIKGVRFEVIHWGKERGFSQNGGYIAAIDPDSGQELWTLKVYDINYDTEMESDVQDVFIECMSKTFFSGKLKITDEKGRSYIVDPETRIVQLDD
;
A
#
# COMPACT_ATOMS: atom_id res chain seq x y z
N MET A 1 -35.72 32.40 -23.86
CA MET A 1 -34.32 32.11 -24.20
C MET A 1 -33.44 32.87 -23.22
N ASN A 2 -32.86 32.16 -22.26
CA ASN A 2 -31.44 32.20 -21.88
C ASN A 2 -31.27 31.40 -20.59
N GLN A 3 -30.40 30.41 -20.70
CA GLN A 3 -30.24 29.26 -19.82
C GLN A 3 -29.71 29.67 -18.44
N ALA A 4 -30.33 29.12 -17.40
CA ALA A 4 -29.67 28.94 -16.12
C ALA A 4 -28.64 27.81 -16.30
N TYR A 5 -27.36 28.16 -16.33
CA TYR A 5 -26.31 27.18 -16.06
C TYR A 5 -26.21 27.05 -14.55
N ALA A 6 -26.93 26.09 -14.00
CA ALA A 6 -26.55 25.47 -12.74
C ALA A 6 -25.36 24.57 -13.06
N GLU A 7 -24.15 24.96 -12.64
CA GLU A 7 -23.02 24.04 -12.66
C GLU A 7 -23.28 22.90 -11.68
N PRO A 8 -23.17 21.62 -12.07
CA PRO A 8 -23.31 20.52 -11.14
C PRO A 8 -22.15 20.53 -10.16
N SER A 9 -22.43 20.96 -8.94
CA SER A 9 -21.60 20.74 -7.76
C SER A 9 -21.54 19.24 -7.44
N GLY A 10 -20.34 18.68 -7.44
CA GLY A 10 -19.99 17.50 -6.65
C GLY A 10 -20.25 16.15 -7.30
N LEU A 11 -19.16 15.42 -7.52
CA LEU A 11 -18.98 14.02 -7.11
C LEU A 11 -17.49 13.71 -7.31
N THR A 12 -16.65 14.13 -6.37
CA THR A 12 -15.37 13.45 -6.14
C THR A 12 -15.74 12.02 -5.79
N ALA A 13 -15.67 11.11 -6.75
CA ALA A 13 -15.83 9.69 -6.49
C ALA A 13 -14.62 9.25 -5.67
N LYS A 14 -14.69 9.48 -4.35
CA LYS A 14 -13.69 9.01 -3.40
C LYS A 14 -13.50 7.52 -3.69
N ARG A 15 -12.29 7.08 -4.03
CA ARG A 15 -12.03 5.66 -4.29
C ARG A 15 -12.58 4.85 -3.12
N VAL A 16 -13.22 3.73 -3.44
CA VAL A 16 -13.59 2.73 -2.44
C VAL A 16 -12.32 2.36 -1.67
N ALA A 17 -12.42 2.27 -0.35
CA ALA A 17 -11.27 1.92 0.48
C ALA A 17 -10.62 0.63 -0.05
N PRO A 18 -9.28 0.55 -0.05
CA PRO A 18 -8.59 -0.64 -0.52
C PRO A 18 -8.94 -1.86 0.35
N PRO A 19 -8.75 -3.08 -0.18
CA PRO A 19 -8.99 -4.31 0.59
C PRO A 19 -8.28 -4.27 1.93
N SER A 20 -8.97 -4.72 2.99
CA SER A 20 -8.33 -4.95 4.28
C SER A 20 -7.35 -6.11 4.13
N VAL A 21 -6.06 -5.86 4.38
CA VAL A 21 -5.01 -6.89 4.34
C VAL A 21 -4.66 -7.30 5.76
N ASP A 22 -4.80 -8.59 6.07
CA ASP A 22 -4.49 -9.11 7.39
C ASP A 22 -3.00 -8.94 7.76
N PRO A 23 -2.68 -8.56 9.00
CA PRO A 23 -1.31 -8.47 9.46
C PRO A 23 -0.59 -9.83 9.43
N VAL A 24 0.69 -9.82 9.10
CA VAL A 24 1.53 -11.04 9.09
C VAL A 24 2.58 -10.93 10.18
N THR A 25 2.75 -11.96 11.02
CA THR A 25 3.76 -11.93 12.10
C THR A 25 4.93 -12.85 11.84
N ILE A 26 6.16 -12.36 11.67
CA ILE A 26 7.36 -13.17 11.46
C ILE A 26 8.38 -12.87 12.57
N LYS A 27 8.91 -13.92 13.21
CA LYS A 27 9.95 -13.81 14.26
C LYS A 27 9.63 -12.77 15.35
N GLY A 28 8.35 -12.69 15.76
CA GLY A 28 7.91 -11.77 16.81
C GLY A 28 7.67 -10.32 16.35
N VAL A 29 7.76 -10.02 15.05
CA VAL A 29 7.42 -8.71 14.49
C VAL A 29 6.15 -8.82 13.66
N ARG A 30 5.18 -7.92 13.89
CA ARG A 30 3.93 -7.83 13.14
C ARG A 30 4.10 -6.87 11.98
N PHE A 31 3.72 -7.29 10.78
CA PHE A 31 3.78 -6.50 9.56
C PHE A 31 2.37 -6.12 9.13
N GLU A 32 2.18 -4.85 8.80
CA GLU A 32 0.88 -4.28 8.39
C GLU A 32 1.03 -3.48 7.10
N VAL A 33 0.00 -3.48 6.26
CA VAL A 33 -0.04 -2.66 5.04
C VAL A 33 -0.36 -1.20 5.41
N ILE A 34 0.38 -0.27 4.81
CA ILE A 34 0.06 1.16 4.87
C ILE A 34 -0.63 1.53 3.56
N HIS A 35 -1.96 1.61 3.60
CA HIS A 35 -2.76 2.00 2.44
C HIS A 35 -2.59 3.49 2.11
N TRP A 36 -2.76 4.37 3.11
CA TRP A 36 -2.79 5.82 2.90
C TRP A 36 -1.45 6.47 3.24
N GLY A 37 -0.43 6.14 2.46
CA GLY A 37 0.92 6.63 2.70
C GLY A 37 1.03 8.17 2.64
N LYS A 38 0.26 8.83 1.78
CA LYS A 38 0.27 10.31 1.68
C LYS A 38 -0.22 10.99 2.96
N GLU A 39 -1.19 10.41 3.67
CA GLU A 39 -1.66 10.95 4.97
C GLU A 39 -0.57 10.87 6.05
N ARG A 40 0.40 9.97 5.87
CA ARG A 40 1.60 9.84 6.72
C ARG A 40 2.80 10.66 6.21
N GLY A 41 2.62 11.44 5.14
CA GLY A 41 3.69 12.25 4.53
C GLY A 41 4.60 11.49 3.55
N PHE A 42 4.21 10.29 3.09
CA PHE A 42 4.95 9.56 2.06
C PHE A 42 4.59 10.04 0.64
N SER A 43 5.39 9.63 -0.35
CA SER A 43 5.25 10.08 -1.74
C SER A 43 4.07 9.44 -2.50
N GLN A 44 3.51 8.34 -2.00
CA GLN A 44 2.45 7.58 -2.68
C GLN A 44 1.46 6.97 -1.68
N ASN A 45 0.25 6.64 -2.16
CA ASN A 45 -0.64 5.70 -1.46
C ASN A 45 -0.37 4.29 -1.97
N GLY A 46 -0.49 3.30 -1.09
CA GLY A 46 -0.14 1.92 -1.38
C GLY A 46 1.36 1.69 -1.52
N GLY A 47 1.76 0.43 -1.68
CA GLY A 47 3.16 0.04 -1.80
C GLY A 47 4.03 0.21 -0.56
N TYR A 48 3.44 0.38 0.63
CA TYR A 48 4.17 0.48 1.89
C TYR A 48 3.72 -0.56 2.90
N ILE A 49 4.66 -0.98 3.75
CA ILE A 49 4.39 -1.79 4.95
C ILE A 49 5.04 -1.17 6.19
N ALA A 50 4.41 -1.36 7.34
CA ALA A 50 4.97 -1.07 8.66
C ALA A 50 5.40 -2.38 9.34
N ALA A 51 6.54 -2.35 10.02
CA ALA A 51 6.92 -3.33 11.02
C ALA A 51 6.58 -2.80 12.40
N ILE A 52 5.91 -3.61 13.21
CA ILE A 52 5.31 -3.22 14.48
C ILE A 52 5.70 -4.25 15.53
N ASP A 53 6.12 -3.75 16.68
CA ASP A 53 6.27 -4.54 17.90
C ASP A 53 4.87 -4.96 18.39
N PRO A 54 4.54 -6.26 18.44
CA PRO A 54 3.18 -6.70 18.73
C PRO A 54 2.75 -6.45 20.18
N ASP A 55 3.69 -6.34 21.11
CA ASP A 55 3.41 -6.20 22.55
C ASP A 55 3.08 -4.74 22.90
N SER A 56 3.87 -3.81 22.37
CA SER A 56 3.73 -2.37 22.62
C SER A 56 2.88 -1.63 21.58
N GLY A 57 2.72 -2.21 20.38
CA GLY A 57 2.13 -1.53 19.23
C GLY A 57 3.04 -0.47 18.61
N GLN A 58 4.31 -0.40 19.03
CA GLN A 58 5.26 0.56 18.50
C GLN A 58 5.65 0.22 17.06
N GLU A 59 5.57 1.19 16.16
CA GLU A 59 6.16 1.05 14.83
C GLU A 59 7.69 1.05 14.94
N LEU A 60 8.30 -0.04 14.47
CA LEU A 60 9.75 -0.24 14.44
C LEU A 60 10.38 0.40 13.21
N TRP A 61 9.73 0.27 12.06
CA TRP A 61 10.14 0.88 10.79
C TRP A 61 9.03 0.80 9.74
N THR A 62 9.15 1.60 8.68
CA THR A 62 8.34 1.53 7.46
C THR A 62 9.23 1.18 6.26
N LEU A 63 8.70 0.45 5.28
CA LEU A 63 9.39 0.07 4.04
C LEU A 63 8.50 0.32 2.81
N LYS A 64 9.06 0.94 1.77
CA LYS A 64 8.45 1.02 0.44
C LYS A 64 8.76 -0.26 -0.34
N VAL A 65 7.73 -0.99 -0.74
CA VAL A 65 7.82 -2.26 -1.46
C VAL A 65 7.96 -2.03 -2.96
N TYR A 66 7.21 -1.08 -3.51
CA TYR A 66 7.27 -0.73 -4.93
C TYR A 66 6.96 0.73 -5.17
N ASP A 67 7.48 1.24 -6.28
CA ASP A 67 7.19 2.58 -6.79
C ASP A 67 5.90 2.59 -7.61
N ILE A 68 5.13 3.66 -7.45
CA ILE A 68 4.06 4.04 -8.37
C ILE A 68 4.56 5.21 -9.21
N ASN A 69 4.66 4.98 -10.52
CA ASN A 69 4.98 6.04 -11.47
C ASN A 69 3.70 6.81 -11.79
N TYR A 70 3.53 7.97 -11.16
CA TYR A 70 2.42 8.86 -11.42
C TYR A 70 2.66 9.67 -12.69
N ASP A 71 1.66 9.67 -13.56
CA ASP A 71 1.51 10.65 -14.63
C ASP A 71 0.93 11.94 -14.05
N THR A 72 1.61 13.07 -14.29
CA THR A 72 1.20 14.40 -13.84
C THR A 72 0.00 14.95 -14.57
N GLU A 73 -0.34 14.40 -15.75
CA GLU A 73 -1.52 14.79 -16.52
C GLU A 73 -2.79 14.04 -16.07
N MET A 74 -2.65 13.08 -15.15
CA MET A 74 -3.75 12.28 -14.62
C MET A 74 -3.99 12.54 -13.13
N GLU A 75 -5.24 12.39 -12.70
CA GLU A 75 -5.61 12.45 -11.29
C GLU A 75 -4.83 11.40 -10.48
N SER A 76 -4.23 11.82 -9.36
CA SER A 76 -3.30 10.96 -8.62
C SER A 76 -4.00 9.79 -7.92
N ASP A 77 -5.22 9.99 -7.46
CA ASP A 77 -5.97 8.97 -6.74
C ASP A 77 -6.34 7.81 -7.66
N VAL A 78 -6.70 8.05 -8.93
CA VAL A 78 -6.97 7.02 -9.95
C VAL A 78 -5.75 6.11 -10.21
N GLN A 79 -4.55 6.60 -9.93
CA GLN A 79 -3.29 5.92 -10.23
C GLN A 79 -2.71 5.14 -9.04
N ASP A 80 -3.24 5.34 -7.83
CA ASP A 80 -2.79 4.62 -6.63
C ASP A 80 -2.90 3.10 -6.84
N VAL A 81 -1.90 2.36 -6.38
CA VAL A 81 -1.82 0.89 -6.50
C VAL A 81 -1.64 0.32 -5.10
N PHE A 82 -2.63 -0.44 -4.63
CA PHE A 82 -2.62 -0.97 -3.28
C PHE A 82 -2.06 -2.39 -3.21
N ILE A 83 -1.51 -2.74 -2.05
CA ILE A 83 -1.22 -4.13 -1.70
C ILE A 83 -2.59 -4.81 -1.50
N GLU A 84 -2.79 -5.91 -2.20
CA GLU A 84 -4.00 -6.73 -2.13
C GLU A 84 -3.79 -7.93 -1.20
N CYS A 85 -2.60 -8.52 -1.22
CA CYS A 85 -2.26 -9.68 -0.39
C CYS A 85 -0.90 -9.53 0.26
N MET A 86 -0.79 -9.97 1.52
CA MET A 86 0.46 -10.13 2.24
C MET A 86 0.44 -11.47 2.98
N SER A 87 1.49 -12.27 2.81
CA SER A 87 1.58 -13.61 3.41
C SER A 87 3.03 -13.97 3.73
N LYS A 88 3.24 -15.07 4.47
CA LYS A 88 4.58 -15.61 4.71
C LYS A 88 4.99 -16.53 3.57
N THR A 89 6.27 -16.50 3.22
CA THR A 89 6.86 -17.59 2.44
C THR A 89 6.98 -18.85 3.29
N PHE A 90 6.87 -20.03 2.66
CA PHE A 90 6.86 -21.31 3.37
C PHE A 90 8.17 -21.65 4.11
N PHE A 91 9.33 -21.20 3.59
CA PHE A 91 10.64 -21.69 4.07
C PHE A 91 11.64 -20.60 4.47
N SER A 92 11.41 -19.34 4.09
CA SER A 92 12.46 -18.31 4.19
C SER A 92 12.21 -17.25 5.26
N GLY A 93 11.08 -17.29 5.97
CA GLY A 93 10.73 -16.22 6.93
C GLY A 93 10.65 -14.85 6.27
N LYS A 94 10.25 -14.83 4.99
CA LYS A 94 10.08 -13.62 4.19
C LYS A 94 8.58 -13.35 4.01
N LEU A 95 8.27 -12.13 3.59
CA LEU A 95 6.91 -11.78 3.18
C LEU A 95 6.78 -11.98 1.67
N LYS A 96 5.66 -12.54 1.24
CA LYS A 96 5.17 -12.46 -0.14
C LYS A 96 4.06 -11.43 -0.18
N ILE A 97 4.23 -10.42 -1.03
CA ILE A 97 3.30 -9.30 -1.21
C ILE A 97 2.82 -9.30 -2.66
N THR A 98 1.52 -9.16 -2.86
CA THR A 98 0.93 -9.02 -4.19
C THR A 98 0.10 -7.74 -4.23
N ASP A 99 0.25 -6.96 -5.29
CA ASP A 99 -0.54 -5.75 -5.51
C ASP A 99 -1.75 -5.99 -6.43
N GLU A 100 -2.64 -5.00 -6.51
CA GLU A 100 -3.85 -5.05 -7.34
C GLU A 100 -3.58 -5.13 -8.86
N LYS A 101 -2.31 -4.99 -9.29
CA LYS A 101 -1.87 -5.22 -10.68
C LYS A 101 -1.37 -6.66 -10.90
N GLY A 102 -1.43 -7.51 -9.87
CA GLY A 102 -0.98 -8.89 -9.90
C GLY A 102 0.53 -9.05 -9.79
N ARG A 103 1.29 -7.97 -9.54
CA ARG A 103 2.75 -8.05 -9.36
C ARG A 103 3.05 -8.62 -7.98
N SER A 104 3.97 -9.57 -7.91
CA SER A 104 4.37 -10.21 -6.65
C SER A 104 5.79 -9.82 -6.26
N TYR A 105 6.01 -9.65 -4.96
CA TYR A 105 7.26 -9.19 -4.38
C TYR A 105 7.62 -10.07 -3.18
N ILE A 106 8.90 -10.42 -3.07
CA ILE A 106 9.48 -11.04 -1.88
C ILE A 106 10.21 -9.96 -1.08
N VAL A 107 9.82 -9.79 0.18
CA VAL A 107 10.45 -8.87 1.12
C VAL A 107 11.18 -9.65 2.21
N ASP A 108 12.45 -9.36 2.39
CA ASP A 108 13.24 -9.83 3.51
C ASP A 108 13.13 -8.82 4.66
N PRO A 109 12.45 -9.14 5.78
CA PRO A 109 12.22 -8.17 6.85
C PRO A 109 13.47 -7.84 7.68
N GLU A 110 14.51 -8.68 7.64
CA GLU A 110 15.76 -8.44 8.38
C GLU A 110 16.66 -7.46 7.64
N THR A 111 16.79 -7.67 6.32
CA THR A 111 17.65 -6.84 5.46
C THR A 111 16.90 -5.68 4.80
N ARG A 112 15.56 -5.72 4.81
CA ARG A 112 14.65 -4.78 4.14
C ARG A 112 14.85 -4.71 2.62
N ILE A 113 15.36 -5.80 2.04
CA ILE A 113 15.52 -5.94 0.61
C ILE A 113 14.21 -6.43 0.00
N VAL A 114 13.85 -5.84 -1.12
CA VAL A 114 12.68 -6.21 -1.92
C VAL A 114 13.12 -6.75 -3.27
N GLN A 115 12.53 -7.86 -3.67
CA GLN A 115 12.78 -8.52 -4.96
C GLN A 115 11.44 -8.79 -5.65
N LEU A 116 11.40 -8.63 -6.97
CA LEU A 116 10.25 -9.06 -7.77
C LEU A 116 10.20 -10.60 -7.79
N ASP A 117 9.00 -11.16 -7.66
CA ASP A 117 8.71 -12.59 -7.71
C ASP A 117 8.12 -12.91 -9.10
N ASP A 118 9.00 -13.21 -10.06
CA ASP A 118 8.68 -13.53 -11.47
C ASP A 118 8.35 -15.02 -11.69
#